data_AF-A0A931V787-F1
#
_entry.id   AF-A0A931V787-F1
#
_cell.length_a   1.000
_cell.length_b   1.000
_cell.length_c   1.000
_cell.angle_alpha   90.00
_cell.angle_beta   90.00
_cell.angle_gamma   90.00
#
_symmetry.space_group_name_H-M   'P 1'
#
loop_
_entity.id
_entity.type
_entity.pdbx_description
1 polymer ?
#
loop_
_entity_poly.entity_id
_entity_poly.type
_entity_poly.pdbx_seq_one_letter_code
_entity_poly.pdbx_strand_id
1 'polypeptide(L)'
;MAADQGEGELDPRIRRTLELVYQVEGVVAAKVWAMPDRIAIGVKIGAGHGAAEVLARLEQVTVALREPGETWDFGLLEGDA
;
A
#
# COMPACT_ATOMS: atom_id res chain seq x y z
N MET A 1 -19.75 28.71 0.34
CA MET A 1 -18.43 28.08 0.11
C MET A 1 -18.38 26.79 0.92
N ALA A 2 -18.70 25.66 0.31
CA ALA A 2 -18.29 24.35 0.79
C ALA A 2 -17.72 23.67 -0.46
N ALA A 3 -16.40 23.46 -0.47
CA ALA A 3 -15.74 22.73 -1.55
C ALA A 3 -16.06 21.25 -1.35
N ASP A 4 -17.23 20.86 -1.86
CA ASP A 4 -17.62 19.47 -2.06
C ASP A 4 -17.06 19.03 -3.42
N GLN A 5 -15.74 18.87 -3.50
CA GLN A 5 -15.02 18.40 -4.68
C GLN A 5 -13.87 17.50 -4.24
N GLY A 6 -14.13 16.19 -4.20
CA GLY A 6 -13.12 15.16 -3.93
C GLY A 6 -13.57 13.73 -4.23
N GLU A 7 -14.76 13.53 -4.79
CA GLU A 7 -15.21 12.22 -5.28
C GLU A 7 -14.61 11.96 -6.66
N GLY A 8 -13.54 11.15 -6.74
CA GLY A 8 -13.24 10.40 -7.96
C GLY A 8 -11.78 10.09 -8.24
N GLU A 9 -10.83 10.90 -7.80
CA GLU A 9 -9.41 10.66 -8.07
C GLU A 9 -8.70 10.29 -6.78
N LEU A 10 -8.29 9.02 -6.68
CA LEU A 10 -7.35 8.57 -5.65
C LEU A 10 -6.19 9.55 -5.60
N ASP A 11 -5.81 9.97 -4.39
CA ASP A 11 -4.66 10.84 -4.16
C ASP A 11 -3.46 10.30 -4.98
N PRO A 12 -2.77 11.13 -5.77
CA PRO A 12 -1.77 10.66 -6.73
C PRO A 12 -0.65 9.84 -6.07
N ARG A 13 -0.38 10.10 -4.79
CA ARG A 13 0.53 9.30 -3.96
C ARG A 13 -0.02 7.90 -3.68
N ILE A 14 -1.28 7.81 -3.29
CA ILE A 14 -1.97 6.54 -3.04
C ILE A 14 -2.02 5.71 -4.32
N ARG A 15 -2.36 6.34 -5.46
CA ARG A 15 -2.38 5.68 -6.77
C ARG A 15 -1.00 5.11 -7.10
N ARG A 16 0.05 5.93 -7.02
CA ARG A 16 1.43 5.50 -7.32
C ARG A 16 1.92 4.39 -6.38
N THR A 17 1.53 4.45 -5.11
CA THR A 17 1.83 3.41 -4.13
C THR A 17 1.16 2.09 -4.52
N LEU A 18 -0.14 2.12 -4.84
CA LEU A 18 -0.87 0.94 -5.31
C LEU A 18 -0.24 0.36 -6.58
N GLU A 19 0.12 1.20 -7.56
CA GLU A 19 0.77 0.77 -8.79
C GLU A 19 2.06 -0.01 -8.52
N LEU A 20 2.92 0.47 -7.61
CA LEU A 20 4.16 -0.23 -7.23
C LEU A 20 3.88 -1.50 -6.44
N VAL A 21 2.91 -1.49 -5.53
CA VAL A 21 2.53 -2.65 -4.72
C VAL A 21 2.01 -3.78 -5.60
N TYR A 22 1.19 -3.48 -6.61
CA TYR A 22 0.69 -4.48 -7.56
C TYR A 22 1.75 -5.03 -8.51
N GLN A 23 2.92 -4.37 -8.64
CA GLN A 23 4.06 -4.93 -9.37
C GLN A 23 4.85 -5.96 -8.55
N VAL A 24 4.60 -6.07 -7.23
CA VAL A 24 5.27 -7.07 -6.39
C VAL A 24 4.68 -8.45 -6.63
N GLU A 25 5.54 -9.37 -7.05
CA GLU A 25 5.18 -10.77 -7.26
C GLU A 25 4.58 -11.39 -5.97
N GLY A 26 3.43 -12.06 -6.13
CA GLY A 26 2.69 -12.68 -5.05
C GLY A 26 1.59 -11.82 -4.42
N VAL A 27 1.50 -10.53 -4.76
CA VAL A 27 0.37 -9.67 -4.34
C VAL A 27 -0.84 -9.93 -5.23
N VAL A 28 -1.98 -10.32 -4.65
CA VAL A 28 -3.25 -10.55 -5.36
C VAL A 28 -4.30 -9.48 -5.07
N ALA A 29 -4.17 -8.76 -3.95
CA ALA A 29 -4.96 -7.58 -3.65
C ALA A 29 -4.16 -6.65 -2.73
N ALA A 30 -4.43 -5.35 -2.80
CA ALA A 30 -3.78 -4.37 -1.94
C ALA A 30 -4.74 -3.27 -1.50
N LYS A 31 -4.51 -2.74 -0.30
CA LYS A 31 -5.19 -1.58 0.24
C LYS A 31 -4.17 -0.66 0.90
N VAL A 32 -4.27 0.63 0.63
CA VAL A 32 -3.40 1.65 1.17
C VAL A 32 -4.24 2.62 2.00
N TRP A 33 -3.78 2.91 3.20
CA TRP A 33 -4.34 3.93 4.08
C TRP A 33 -3.31 5.03 4.28
N ALA A 34 -3.63 6.24 3.87
CA ALA A 34 -2.82 7.42 4.12
C ALA A 34 -3.36 8.21 5.32
N MET A 35 -2.49 8.48 6.27
CA MET A 35 -2.70 9.28 7.48
C MET A 35 -1.66 10.40 7.48
N PRO A 36 -1.86 11.51 8.20
CA PRO A 36 -0.97 12.68 8.13
C PRO A 36 0.53 12.40 8.33
N ASP A 37 0.91 11.42 9.17
CA ASP A 37 2.32 11.06 9.44
C ASP A 37 2.63 9.58 9.19
N ARG A 38 1.68 8.84 8.58
CA ARG A 38 1.77 7.39 8.43
C ARG A 38 1.10 6.88 7.15
N ILE A 39 1.79 6.00 6.45
CA ILE A 39 1.22 5.16 5.39
C ILE A 39 1.14 3.72 5.90
N ALA A 40 -0.04 3.12 5.81
CA ALA A 40 -0.23 1.69 6.07
C ALA A 40 -0.61 0.98 4.79
N ILE A 41 0.01 -0.17 4.52
CA ILE A 41 -0.23 -0.98 3.33
C ILE A 41 -0.62 -2.39 3.76
N GLY A 42 -1.84 -2.78 3.43
CA GLY A 42 -2.32 -4.14 3.57
C GLY A 42 -2.25 -4.85 2.24
N VAL A 43 -1.69 -6.06 2.21
CA VAL A 43 -1.71 -6.92 1.01
C VAL A 43 -2.33 -8.28 1.27
N LYS A 44 -3.07 -8.79 0.28
CA LYS A 44 -3.44 -10.20 0.20
C LYS A 44 -2.41 -10.91 -0.66
N ILE A 45 -1.90 -12.04 -0.16
CA ILE A 45 -0.85 -12.81 -0.81
C ILE A 45 -1.45 -14.04 -1.49
N GLY A 46 -1.02 -14.29 -2.72
CA GLY A 46 -1.43 -15.44 -3.52
C GLY A 46 -0.86 -16.76 -2.98
N ALA A 47 -1.53 -17.86 -3.31
CA ALA A 47 -1.04 -19.19 -2.98
C ALA A 47 0.36 -19.44 -3.59
N GLY A 48 1.24 -20.08 -2.82
CA GLY A 48 2.61 -20.40 -3.27
C GLY A 48 3.67 -19.34 -2.95
N HIS A 49 3.28 -18.19 -2.39
CA HIS A 49 4.23 -17.14 -1.98
C HIS A 49 4.32 -17.00 -0.45
N GLY A 50 5.53 -16.76 0.05
CA GLY A 50 5.77 -16.56 1.48
C GLY A 50 5.50 -15.13 1.92
N ALA A 51 4.77 -14.96 3.04
CA ALA A 51 4.40 -13.64 3.55
C ALA A 51 5.60 -12.73 3.84
N ALA A 52 6.61 -13.26 4.53
CA ALA A 52 7.81 -12.50 4.87
C ALA A 52 8.57 -12.02 3.63
N GLU A 53 8.66 -12.85 2.58
CA GLU A 53 9.34 -12.46 1.34
C GLU A 53 8.59 -11.36 0.58
N VAL A 54 7.26 -11.46 0.49
CA VAL A 54 6.44 -10.44 -0.18
C VAL A 54 6.50 -9.12 0.58
N LEU A 55 6.39 -9.14 1.91
CA LEU A 55 6.51 -7.94 2.74
C LEU A 55 7.88 -7.29 2.59
N ALA A 56 8.97 -8.06 2.61
CA ALA A 56 10.32 -7.53 2.38
C ALA A 56 10.45 -6.87 1.00
N ARG A 57 9.87 -7.45 -0.06
CA ARG A 57 9.85 -6.85 -1.40
C ARG A 57 9.04 -5.55 -1.42
N LEU A 58 7.89 -5.51 -0.73
CA LEU A 58 7.06 -4.29 -0.61
C LEU A 58 7.82 -3.16 0.07
N GLU A 59 8.56 -3.45 1.14
CA GLU A 59 9.40 -2.46 1.80
C GLU A 59 10.45 -1.89 0.86
N GLN A 60 11.10 -2.73 0.05
CA GLN A 60 12.13 -2.30 -0.91
C GLN A 60 11.57 -1.41 -2.03
N VAL A 61 10.43 -1.78 -2.65
CA VAL A 61 9.88 -0.99 -3.78
C VAL A 61 9.29 0.34 -3.31
N THR A 62 8.90 0.45 -2.04
CA THR A 62 8.31 1.66 -1.47
C THR A 62 9.33 2.62 -0.87
N VAL A 63 10.59 2.21 -0.67
CA VAL A 63 11.67 3.05 -0.11
C VAL A 63 11.80 4.40 -0.85
N ALA A 64 11.68 4.39 -2.18
CA ALA A 64 11.82 5.60 -2.99
C ALA A 64 10.64 6.58 -2.86
N LEU A 65 9.52 6.15 -2.30
CA LEU A 65 8.34 6.98 -2.05
C LEU A 65 8.30 7.58 -0.65
N ARG A 66 9.14 7.12 0.28
CA ARG A 66 9.06 7.53 1.69
C ARG A 66 9.59 8.95 1.86
N GLU A 67 8.82 9.78 2.55
CA GLU A 67 9.26 11.11 2.96
C GLU A 67 9.97 11.07 4.32
N PRO A 68 10.92 11.99 4.57
CA PRO A 68 11.60 12.07 5.86
C PRO A 68 10.59 12.40 6.98
N GLY A 69 10.58 11.57 8.04
CA GLY A 69 9.64 11.68 9.16
C GLY A 69 8.36 10.86 8.99
N GLU A 70 8.13 10.27 7.82
CA GLU A 70 6.96 9.44 7.56
C GLU A 70 7.16 8.00 8.05
N THR A 71 6.17 7.45 8.74
CA THR A 71 6.17 6.05 9.18
C THR A 71 5.43 5.17 8.17
N TRP A 72 6.03 4.06 7.76
CA TRP A 72 5.39 3.07 6.87
C TRP A 72 5.18 1.76 7.60
N ASP A 73 3.96 1.24 7.53
CA ASP A 73 3.55 -0.02 8.15
C ASP A 73 3.02 -1.00 7.08
N PHE A 74 3.41 -2.26 7.18
CA PHE A 74 3.07 -3.28 6.19
C PHE A 74 2.44 -4.47 6.88
N GLY A 75 1.25 -4.85 6.42
CA GLY A 75 0.47 -5.92 7.00
C GLY A 75 -0.20 -6.80 5.95
N LEU A 76 -0.73 -7.92 6.41
CA LEU A 76 -1.55 -8.80 5.59
C LEU A 76 -3.02 -8.38 5.69
N LEU A 77 -3.71 -8.34 4.55
CA LEU A 77 -5.16 -8.29 4.55
C LEU A 77 -5.68 -9.68 4.91
N GLU A 78 -6.21 -9.81 6.11
CA GLU A 78 -7.02 -10.98 6.45
C GLU A 78 -8.23 -11.00 5.52
N GLY A 79 -8.36 -12.07 4.73
CA GLY A 79 -9.63 -12.38 4.11
C GLY A 79 -10.46 -13.12 5.14
N ASP A 80 -11.72 -12.69 5.34
CA ASP A 80 -12.74 -13.55 5.96
C ASP A 80 -12.73 -14.87 5.20
N ALA A 81 -12.23 -15.93 5.87
CA ALA A 81 -12.03 -17.25 5.30
C ALA A 81 -13.26 -18.12 5.58
#